data_AF-A0A2S9YMP4-F1
#
_entry.id   AF-A0A2S9YMP4-F1
#
_cell.length_a   1.000
_cell.length_b   1.000
_cell.length_c   1.000
_cell.angle_alpha   90.00
_cell.angle_beta   90.00
_cell.angle_gamma   90.00
#
_symmetry.space_group_name_H-M   'P 1'
#
loop_
_entity.id
_entity.type
_entity.pdbx_description
1 polymer ?
#
loop_
_entity_poly.entity_id
_entity_poly.type
_entity_poly.pdbx_seq_one_letter_code
_entity_poly.pdbx_strand_id
1 'polypeptide(L)'
;MLTVVVHEKGGKTQRFPFEGDQFCVGREEDNELLLDRANVSKYHLRFRRVQGGVEVLDLESTNGTYVNGRRLATPRKVRRSDRIYVGDFILMLDGDDQSIAPRERAELPVAGADGKPRRTAVGIPPAEAERGEPLPGVEEEEDETVFTSARRVSAPGVESAYLDKIASRVIQTALINIRDLDPLHAAKVHDTDRDKALALIDSMIADMRRNAEIEAEVELEPLKGRIARELLELGPLSELMQDDGVVEIQVVGGGSIRVVREGSNKASRAELVERRFSGDRALALACRRLARQWGFLVEGQQILEGKVSDGFYMYALLPPTQVNAPVLNLRRTRTDANNLSALVQEGVLSEDMREVLRAAIRGARRLLISASGGVNLDRFMHALSGEVPDDMRVVCISDTGRLGANKRSWIQVRRISDPGDTVHLSDSLGILLRGGVDLLVSQRCRHEDAASVIDAISGATAGAVVSVWGIDSAHALSRLAALSTVASGAIQALTVALARSVDLLVRVSVGANNEAMQIIELVEPRVKEGNQIVHMPIFRAMKGQDGATEFRPTGTVPAFISEVAERGINLPMSVFKPDKKNA
;
A
#
# COMPACT_ATOMS: atom_id res chain seq x y z
N MET A 1 -23.09 -38.44 10.68
CA MET A 1 -22.53 -37.95 11.96
C MET A 1 -21.71 -36.72 11.65
N LEU A 2 -21.78 -35.67 12.48
CA LEU A 2 -21.07 -34.42 12.23
C LEU A 2 -19.73 -34.45 12.97
N THR A 3 -18.68 -33.91 12.36
CA THR A 3 -17.32 -33.96 12.88
C THR A 3 -16.70 -32.58 12.77
N VAL A 4 -15.99 -32.15 13.81
CA VAL A 4 -15.14 -30.96 13.77
C VAL A 4 -13.73 -31.39 13.39
N VAL A 5 -13.25 -30.91 12.25
CA VAL A 5 -11.90 -31.14 11.74
C VAL A 5 -11.02 -29.97 12.15
N VAL A 6 -9.90 -30.24 12.80
CA VAL A 6 -8.99 -29.24 13.34
C VAL A 6 -7.63 -29.37 12.66
N HIS A 7 -7.12 -28.25 12.15
CA HIS A 7 -5.78 -28.13 11.59
C HIS A 7 -4.97 -27.14 12.42
N GLU A 8 -3.86 -27.60 12.99
CA GLU A 8 -2.86 -26.74 13.62
C GLU A 8 -1.80 -26.31 12.60
N LYS A 9 -1.40 -25.05 12.62
CA LYS A 9 -0.35 -24.52 11.73
C LYS A 9 0.99 -25.26 11.94
N GLY A 10 1.37 -26.10 10.98
CA GLY A 10 2.59 -26.93 11.05
C GLY A 10 2.41 -28.26 11.79
N GLY A 11 1.18 -28.60 12.21
CA GLY A 11 0.84 -29.83 12.93
C GLY A 11 -0.01 -30.82 12.11
N LYS A 12 -0.44 -31.89 12.76
CA LYS A 12 -1.32 -32.93 12.16
C LYS A 12 -2.79 -32.52 12.22
N THR A 13 -3.57 -32.93 11.21
CA THR A 13 -5.03 -32.80 11.20
C THR A 13 -5.66 -33.77 12.19
N GLN A 14 -6.58 -33.28 13.03
CA GLN A 14 -7.33 -34.09 13.99
C GLN A 14 -8.84 -33.97 13.74
N ARG A 15 -9.61 -34.98 14.14
CA ARG A 15 -11.06 -35.05 13.92
C ARG A 15 -11.76 -35.41 15.22
N PHE A 16 -12.76 -34.63 15.59
CA PHE A 16 -13.52 -34.79 16.82
C PHE A 16 -15.00 -34.97 16.52
N PRO A 17 -15.67 -35.99 17.08
CA PRO A 17 -17.10 -36.20 16.86
C PRO A 17 -17.90 -35.08 17.54
N PHE A 18 -18.81 -34.43 16.80
CA PHE A 18 -19.75 -33.47 17.36
C PHE A 18 -21.06 -34.19 17.69
N GLU A 19 -21.08 -34.74 18.90
CA GLU A 19 -22.22 -35.41 19.53
C GLU A 19 -23.03 -34.42 20.37
N GLY A 20 -24.37 -34.44 20.25
CA GLY A 20 -25.26 -33.54 20.98
C GLY A 20 -25.56 -32.21 20.28
N ASP A 21 -26.18 -31.29 21.02
CA ASP A 21 -26.68 -30.00 20.52
C ASP A 21 -25.63 -28.87 20.53
N GLN A 22 -24.56 -29.04 21.30
CA GLN A 22 -23.48 -28.06 21.47
C GLN A 22 -22.11 -28.74 21.48
N PHE A 23 -21.08 -28.01 21.06
CA PHE A 23 -19.68 -28.45 21.07
C PHE A 23 -18.78 -27.25 21.37
N CYS A 24 -18.16 -27.24 22.55
CA CYS A 24 -17.30 -26.16 23.04
C CYS A 24 -15.85 -26.39 22.65
N VAL A 25 -15.15 -25.28 22.40
CA VAL A 25 -13.74 -25.28 22.03
C VAL A 25 -13.03 -24.25 22.90
N GLY A 26 -11.93 -24.66 23.52
CA GLY A 26 -11.19 -23.79 24.42
C GLY A 26 -9.91 -24.43 24.93
N ARG A 27 -9.20 -23.70 25.80
CA ARG A 27 -7.92 -24.13 26.39
C ARG A 27 -8.08 -24.95 27.68
N GLU A 28 -9.26 -24.96 28.30
CA GLU A 28 -9.52 -25.76 29.50
C GLU A 28 -9.96 -27.19 29.13
N GLU A 29 -9.61 -28.16 29.98
CA GLU A 29 -9.84 -29.60 29.74
C GLU A 29 -11.32 -30.01 29.75
N ASP A 30 -12.21 -29.15 30.23
CA ASP A 30 -13.66 -29.36 30.27
C ASP A 30 -14.38 -28.98 28.96
N ASN A 31 -13.65 -28.49 27.96
CA ASN A 31 -14.19 -28.33 26.59
C ASN A 31 -14.15 -29.66 25.84
N GLU A 32 -15.14 -29.90 24.98
CA GLU A 32 -15.16 -31.08 24.10
C GLU A 32 -13.98 -31.09 23.10
N LEU A 33 -13.41 -29.92 22.81
CA LEU A 33 -12.14 -29.77 22.10
C LEU A 33 -11.18 -28.87 22.89
N LEU A 34 -10.16 -29.51 23.46
CA LEU A 34 -9.02 -28.88 24.10
C LEU A 34 -7.99 -28.41 23.07
N LEU A 35 -7.74 -27.11 23.04
CA LEU A 35 -6.68 -26.46 22.25
C LEU A 35 -5.68 -25.79 23.20
N ASP A 36 -4.66 -26.53 23.62
CA ASP A 36 -3.67 -26.08 24.60
C ASP A 36 -2.61 -25.12 24.00
N ARG A 37 -3.05 -23.89 23.70
CA ARG A 37 -2.19 -22.80 23.23
C ARG A 37 -2.54 -21.49 23.91
N ALA A 38 -1.52 -20.70 24.24
CA ALA A 38 -1.70 -19.43 24.94
C ALA A 38 -2.57 -18.39 24.19
N ASN A 39 -2.71 -18.52 22.87
CA ASN A 39 -3.57 -17.68 22.04
C ASN A 39 -5.04 -18.17 21.95
N VAL A 40 -5.42 -19.20 22.70
CA VAL A 40 -6.79 -19.69 22.82
C VAL A 40 -7.33 -19.42 24.23
N SER A 41 -8.47 -18.72 24.33
CA SER A 41 -9.17 -18.49 25.60
C SER A 41 -9.66 -19.79 26.25
N LYS A 42 -9.89 -19.74 27.56
CA LYS A 42 -10.36 -20.87 28.39
C LYS A 42 -11.60 -21.55 27.80
N TYR A 43 -12.60 -20.74 27.45
CA TYR A 43 -13.74 -21.10 26.62
C TYR A 43 -13.75 -20.11 25.46
N HIS A 44 -13.40 -20.55 24.25
CA HIS A 44 -13.14 -19.64 23.12
C HIS A 44 -14.37 -19.48 22.24
N LEU A 45 -14.93 -20.59 21.80
CA LEU A 45 -16.11 -20.61 20.96
C LEU A 45 -16.98 -21.83 21.26
N ARG A 46 -18.20 -21.80 20.73
CA ARG A 46 -19.10 -22.93 20.76
C ARG A 46 -19.81 -23.08 19.43
N PHE A 47 -19.89 -24.31 18.94
CA PHE A 47 -20.83 -24.67 17.89
C PHE A 47 -22.17 -25.08 18.51
N ARG A 48 -23.27 -24.63 17.91
CA ARG A 48 -24.64 -24.96 18.35
C ARG A 48 -25.45 -25.45 17.15
N ARG A 49 -26.16 -26.56 17.32
CA ARG A 49 -27.17 -27.01 16.35
C ARG A 49 -28.41 -26.13 16.47
N VAL A 50 -28.87 -25.59 15.34
CA VAL A 50 -30.07 -24.75 15.24
C VAL A 50 -30.95 -25.24 14.09
N GLN A 51 -32.20 -24.79 14.04
CA GLN A 51 -33.08 -25.15 12.93
C GLN A 51 -32.45 -24.75 11.58
N GLY A 52 -32.16 -25.76 10.75
CA GLY A 52 -31.54 -25.59 9.44
C GLY A 52 -30.05 -25.22 9.47
N GLY A 53 -29.26 -25.78 10.40
CA GLY A 53 -27.79 -25.78 10.30
C GLY A 53 -27.05 -25.81 11.64
N VAL A 54 -25.74 -25.56 11.56
CA VAL A 54 -24.87 -25.35 12.72
C VAL A 54 -24.45 -23.90 12.71
N GLU A 55 -24.47 -23.25 13.87
CA GLU A 55 -23.90 -21.93 14.05
C GLU A 55 -22.70 -21.97 14.97
N VAL A 56 -21.78 -21.03 14.78
CA VAL A 56 -20.66 -20.78 15.66
C VAL A 56 -20.90 -19.48 16.42
N LEU A 57 -20.56 -19.47 17.70
CA LEU A 57 -20.64 -18.35 18.62
C LEU A 57 -19.28 -18.17 19.28
N ASP A 58 -18.82 -16.92 19.37
CA ASP A 58 -17.63 -16.57 20.17
C ASP A 58 -18.06 -16.38 21.62
N LEU A 59 -17.29 -16.92 22.57
CA LEU A 59 -17.56 -16.84 24.01
C LEU A 59 -16.74 -15.72 24.67
N GLU A 60 -16.76 -14.54 24.06
CA GLU A 60 -15.96 -13.37 24.46
C GLU A 60 -14.45 -13.66 24.53
N SER A 61 -13.97 -14.35 23.50
CA SER A 61 -12.58 -14.76 23.44
C SER A 61 -11.64 -13.55 23.26
N THR A 62 -10.46 -13.63 23.89
CA THR A 62 -9.49 -12.54 23.94
C THR A 62 -8.96 -12.18 22.55
N ASN A 63 -8.74 -13.19 21.69
CA ASN A 63 -8.23 -13.00 20.33
C ASN A 63 -9.34 -13.00 19.27
N GLY A 64 -10.57 -13.37 19.63
CA GLY A 64 -11.70 -13.46 18.72
C GLY A 64 -11.70 -14.71 17.83
N THR A 65 -12.91 -15.17 17.51
CA THR A 65 -13.17 -16.18 16.47
C THR A 65 -13.36 -15.52 15.11
N TYR A 66 -12.80 -16.09 14.04
CA TYR A 66 -12.97 -15.57 12.67
C TYR A 66 -13.58 -16.63 11.76
N VAL A 67 -14.57 -16.26 10.95
CA VAL A 67 -15.17 -17.15 9.93
C VAL A 67 -14.88 -16.61 8.55
N ASN A 68 -14.11 -17.35 7.75
CA ASN A 68 -13.62 -16.96 6.42
C ASN A 68 -12.94 -15.58 6.42
N GLY A 69 -12.08 -15.33 7.41
CA GLY A 69 -11.30 -14.09 7.53
C GLY A 69 -12.05 -12.89 8.10
N ARG A 70 -13.32 -13.03 8.51
CA ARG A 70 -14.08 -11.97 9.19
C ARG A 70 -14.30 -12.32 10.66
N ARG A 71 -14.00 -11.39 11.57
CA ARG A 71 -14.23 -11.58 13.01
C ARG A 71 -15.72 -11.75 13.30
N LEU A 72 -16.05 -12.68 14.16
CA LEU A 72 -17.40 -13.02 14.55
C LEU A 72 -17.87 -12.07 15.66
N ALA A 73 -18.83 -11.19 15.36
CA ALA A 73 -19.43 -10.27 16.34
C ALA A 73 -20.78 -10.78 16.90
N THR A 74 -21.47 -11.62 16.13
CA THR A 74 -22.75 -12.24 16.49
C THR A 74 -22.74 -13.70 16.03
N PRO A 75 -23.57 -14.59 16.62
CA PRO A 75 -23.72 -15.97 16.16
C PRO A 75 -23.91 -16.08 14.64
N ARG A 76 -23.22 -17.01 13.99
CA ARG A 76 -23.26 -17.15 12.53
C ARG A 76 -23.38 -18.61 12.12
N LYS A 77 -24.35 -18.90 11.24
CA LYS A 77 -24.46 -20.21 10.58
C LYS A 77 -23.23 -20.50 9.71
N VAL A 78 -22.69 -21.71 9.86
CA VAL A 78 -21.48 -22.20 9.18
C VAL A 78 -21.77 -23.46 8.37
N ARG A 79 -21.04 -23.65 7.27
CA ARG A 79 -21.16 -24.77 6.32
C ARG A 79 -19.82 -25.52 6.19
N ARG A 80 -19.81 -26.68 5.52
CA ARG A 80 -18.60 -27.51 5.27
C ARG A 80 -17.48 -26.76 4.55
N SER A 81 -17.82 -25.73 3.77
CA SER A 81 -16.85 -24.89 3.06
C SER A 81 -16.24 -23.78 3.92
N ASP A 82 -16.77 -23.52 5.11
CA ASP A 82 -16.35 -22.40 5.94
C ASP A 82 -15.18 -22.79 6.83
N ARG A 83 -14.18 -21.89 6.89
CA ARG A 83 -13.02 -22.02 7.77
C ARG A 83 -13.19 -21.12 8.99
N ILE A 84 -13.21 -21.71 10.17
CA ILE A 84 -13.25 -21.02 11.45
C ILE A 84 -11.83 -20.96 12.02
N TYR A 85 -11.31 -19.77 12.29
CA TYR A 85 -9.96 -19.56 12.81
C TYR A 85 -10.03 -19.21 14.29
N VAL A 86 -9.19 -19.87 15.08
CA VAL A 86 -9.03 -19.72 16.53
C VAL A 86 -7.54 -19.82 16.86
N GLY A 87 -6.89 -18.71 17.19
CA GLY A 87 -5.44 -18.69 17.40
C GLY A 87 -4.68 -19.26 16.19
N ASP A 88 -3.88 -20.31 16.42
CA ASP A 88 -3.12 -21.01 15.38
C ASP A 88 -3.88 -22.19 14.72
N PHE A 89 -5.17 -22.35 15.06
CA PHE A 89 -6.00 -23.46 14.59
C PHE A 89 -7.03 -23.03 13.56
N ILE A 90 -7.25 -23.90 12.58
CA ILE A 90 -8.35 -23.81 11.61
C ILE A 90 -9.30 -24.96 11.85
N LEU A 91 -10.54 -24.65 12.19
CA LEU A 91 -11.62 -25.59 12.39
C LEU A 91 -12.56 -25.59 11.17
N MET A 92 -13.01 -26.76 10.77
CA MET A 92 -13.99 -26.98 9.70
C MET A 92 -15.03 -28.01 10.15
N LEU A 93 -16.25 -27.90 9.63
CA LEU A 93 -17.28 -28.92 9.82
C LEU A 93 -17.23 -29.95 8.70
N ASP A 94 -17.36 -31.22 9.06
CA ASP A 94 -17.43 -32.35 8.14
C ASP A 94 -18.58 -33.29 8.55
N GLY A 95 -19.04 -34.14 7.62
CA GLY A 95 -20.17 -35.06 7.80
C GLY A 95 -21.37 -34.83 6.87
N ASP A 96 -22.14 -35.87 6.59
CA ASP A 96 -23.14 -35.95 5.50
C ASP A 96 -24.47 -35.20 5.74
N ASP A 97 -24.45 -34.21 6.63
CA ASP A 97 -25.62 -33.38 6.94
C ASP A 97 -25.83 -32.32 5.85
N GLN A 98 -26.96 -32.37 5.14
CA GLN A 98 -27.28 -31.43 4.06
C GLN A 98 -27.43 -29.98 4.54
N SER A 99 -27.71 -29.76 5.83
CA SER A 99 -27.85 -28.41 6.39
C SER A 99 -26.54 -27.61 6.38
N ILE A 100 -25.39 -28.31 6.28
CA ILE A 100 -24.05 -27.71 6.17
C ILE A 100 -23.45 -27.86 4.75
N ALA A 101 -24.23 -28.25 3.75
CA ALA A 101 -23.73 -28.41 2.38
C ALA A 101 -23.04 -27.13 1.86
N PRO A 102 -21.97 -27.26 1.03
CA PRO A 102 -21.31 -26.12 0.39
C PRO A 102 -22.30 -25.27 -0.40
N ARG A 103 -22.09 -23.95 -0.46
CA ARG A 103 -22.89 -23.09 -1.35
C ARG A 103 -22.62 -23.48 -2.81
N GLU A 104 -23.67 -23.73 -3.59
CA GLU A 104 -23.56 -23.68 -5.05
C GLU A 104 -23.00 -22.30 -5.42
N ARG A 105 -21.84 -22.27 -6.09
CA ARG A 105 -21.31 -21.05 -6.68
C ARG A 105 -22.28 -20.65 -7.79
N ALA A 106 -22.90 -19.47 -7.68
CA ALA A 106 -23.46 -18.81 -8.85
C ALA A 106 -22.28 -18.45 -9.76
N GLU A 107 -22.12 -19.20 -10.86
CA GLU A 107 -21.14 -18.89 -11.90
C GLU A 107 -21.50 -17.54 -12.52
N LEU A 108 -20.55 -16.60 -12.48
CA LEU A 108 -20.67 -15.34 -13.20
C LEU A 108 -20.62 -15.65 -14.71
N PRO A 109 -21.58 -15.17 -15.52
CA PRO A 109 -21.57 -15.42 -16.95
C PRO A 109 -20.39 -14.69 -17.61
N VAL A 110 -19.51 -15.45 -18.27
CA VAL A 110 -18.48 -14.91 -19.16
C VAL A 110 -19.11 -14.64 -20.52
N ALA A 111 -19.07 -13.40 -20.99
CA ALA A 111 -19.59 -13.02 -22.30
C ALA A 111 -18.62 -13.46 -23.41
N GLY A 112 -19.11 -14.29 -24.34
CA GLY A 112 -18.46 -14.54 -25.63
C GLY A 112 -18.79 -13.44 -26.64
N ALA A 113 -17.93 -13.28 -27.66
CA ALA A 113 -17.92 -12.16 -28.62
C ALA A 113 -19.17 -12.03 -29.54
N ASP A 114 -20.18 -12.89 -29.38
CA ASP A 114 -21.40 -12.97 -30.19
C ASP A 114 -22.68 -13.09 -29.33
N GLY A 115 -22.59 -12.84 -28.01
CA GLY A 115 -23.76 -12.55 -27.16
C GLY A 115 -24.76 -13.70 -26.94
N LYS A 116 -24.42 -14.94 -27.30
CA LYS A 116 -25.23 -16.13 -26.99
C LYS A 116 -24.51 -17.05 -26.00
N PRO A 117 -25.20 -17.58 -24.95
CA PRO A 117 -24.56 -18.47 -23.99
C PRO A 117 -24.26 -19.82 -24.65
N ARG A 118 -22.97 -20.16 -24.79
CA ARG A 118 -22.51 -21.53 -25.09
C ARG A 118 -21.80 -22.09 -23.87
N ARG A 119 -22.23 -23.29 -23.45
CA ARG A 119 -21.50 -24.10 -22.48
C ARG A 119 -20.24 -24.63 -23.16
N THR A 120 -19.07 -24.13 -22.79
CA THR A 120 -17.81 -24.82 -23.05
C THR A 120 -17.34 -25.41 -21.73
N ALA A 121 -17.38 -26.74 -21.64
CA ALA A 121 -16.63 -27.44 -20.61
C ALA A 121 -15.14 -27.20 -20.90
N VAL A 122 -14.45 -26.50 -20.01
CA VAL A 122 -12.99 -26.48 -20.02
C VAL A 122 -12.54 -27.87 -19.58
N GLY A 123 -12.35 -28.76 -20.56
CA GLY A 123 -11.67 -30.03 -20.35
C GLY A 123 -10.22 -29.75 -20.00
N ILE A 124 -9.81 -30.15 -18.80
CA ILE A 124 -8.39 -30.30 -18.47
C ILE A 124 -7.84 -31.37 -19.44
N PRO A 125 -6.81 -31.08 -20.24
CA PRO A 125 -6.19 -32.11 -21.07
C PRO A 125 -5.58 -33.18 -20.15
N PRO A 126 -5.70 -34.47 -20.47
CA PRO A 126 -4.98 -35.50 -19.73
C PRO A 126 -3.48 -35.27 -19.91
N ALA A 127 -2.72 -35.41 -18.82
CA ALA A 127 -1.27 -35.32 -18.83
C ALA A 127 -0.70 -36.47 -19.68
N GLU A 128 -0.28 -36.16 -20.90
CA GLU A 128 0.56 -37.05 -21.69
C GLU A 128 1.99 -37.00 -21.14
N ALA A 129 2.50 -38.19 -20.85
CA ALA A 129 3.82 -38.45 -20.31
C ALA A 129 4.88 -38.33 -21.42
N GLU A 130 5.59 -37.20 -21.47
CA GLU A 130 6.91 -37.16 -22.10
C GLU A 130 7.97 -37.54 -21.05
N ARG A 131 8.57 -38.70 -21.28
CA ARG A 131 9.74 -39.21 -20.55
C ARG A 131 10.96 -38.35 -20.92
N GLY A 132 11.29 -37.40 -20.05
CA GLY A 132 12.63 -36.79 -19.96
C GLY A 132 13.47 -37.53 -18.93
N GLU A 133 14.75 -37.75 -19.24
CA GLU A 133 15.72 -38.53 -18.48
C GLU A 133 15.89 -38.09 -17.01
N PRO A 134 16.16 -39.02 -16.08
CA PRO A 134 16.35 -38.69 -14.67
C PRO A 134 17.66 -37.93 -14.47
N LEU A 135 17.59 -36.84 -13.70
CA LEU A 135 18.75 -36.15 -13.16
C LEU A 135 19.58 -37.13 -12.30
N PRO A 136 20.92 -37.09 -12.35
CA PRO A 136 21.74 -38.01 -11.58
C PRO A 136 21.60 -37.75 -10.07
N GLY A 137 21.52 -38.85 -9.33
CA GLY A 137 21.14 -38.92 -7.92
C GLY A 137 22.05 -38.12 -6.98
N VAL A 138 21.39 -37.53 -5.98
CA VAL A 138 22.00 -37.22 -4.69
C VAL A 138 21.62 -38.39 -3.79
N GLU A 139 22.62 -39.10 -3.31
CA GLU A 139 22.48 -40.21 -2.37
C GLU A 139 21.72 -39.73 -1.12
N GLU A 140 20.62 -40.42 -0.80
CA GLU A 140 19.95 -40.33 0.49
C GLU A 140 20.80 -41.10 1.50
N GLU A 141 21.61 -40.38 2.29
CA GLU A 141 22.11 -40.91 3.56
C GLU A 141 21.02 -40.70 4.62
N GLU A 142 20.41 -41.83 5.02
CA GLU A 142 19.69 -41.97 6.27
C GLU A 142 20.68 -41.78 7.43
N ASP A 143 20.66 -40.61 8.07
CA ASP A 143 21.41 -40.39 9.30
C ASP A 143 20.45 -40.37 10.49
N GLU A 144 20.25 -41.55 11.08
CA GLU A 144 19.77 -41.74 12.45
C GLU A 144 20.76 -41.07 13.42
N THR A 145 20.59 -39.78 13.67
CA THR A 145 21.25 -39.12 14.79
C THR A 145 20.22 -38.43 15.69
N VAL A 146 20.07 -39.01 16.88
CA VAL A 146 19.44 -38.38 18.04
C VAL A 146 20.18 -37.07 18.31
N PHE A 147 19.59 -35.94 17.90
CA PHE A 147 20.10 -34.61 18.28
C PHE A 147 19.85 -34.36 19.76
N THR A 148 20.77 -34.85 20.58
CA THR A 148 21.05 -34.28 21.90
C THR A 148 21.62 -32.87 21.73
N SER A 149 21.30 -32.00 22.68
CA SER A 149 21.73 -30.62 22.79
C SER A 149 23.20 -30.38 22.45
N ALA A 150 23.48 -29.84 21.26
CA ALA A 150 24.82 -29.42 20.86
C ALA A 150 24.83 -28.01 20.24
N ARG A 151 25.51 -27.09 20.94
CA ARG A 151 26.30 -25.95 20.45
C ARG A 151 25.62 -24.97 19.45
N ARG A 152 25.12 -23.83 19.97
CA ARG A 152 24.70 -22.67 19.16
C ARG A 152 25.80 -21.60 19.09
N VAL A 153 26.88 -21.86 18.35
CA VAL A 153 27.75 -20.76 17.93
C VAL A 153 27.83 -20.77 16.41
N SER A 154 26.98 -19.95 15.79
CA SER A 154 27.13 -19.51 14.40
C SER A 154 28.37 -18.62 14.30
N ALA A 155 29.08 -18.70 13.18
CA ALA A 155 30.30 -17.93 12.89
C ALA A 155 30.17 -16.42 13.22
N PRO A 156 31.28 -15.73 13.56
CA PRO A 156 31.27 -14.30 13.85
C PRO A 156 30.72 -13.52 12.65
N GLY A 157 29.60 -12.81 12.88
CA GLY A 157 28.89 -12.02 11.86
C GLY A 157 27.47 -12.51 11.55
N VAL A 158 27.12 -13.76 11.89
CA VAL A 158 25.74 -14.24 11.74
C VAL A 158 24.99 -13.98 13.04
N GLU A 159 24.28 -12.84 13.11
CA GLU A 159 23.33 -12.59 14.20
C GLU A 159 22.41 -13.81 14.33
N SER A 160 22.26 -14.34 15.55
CA SER A 160 21.56 -15.59 15.80
C SER A 160 20.11 -15.33 16.19
N ALA A 161 19.16 -16.09 15.63
CA ALA A 161 17.73 -16.01 15.98
C ALA A 161 17.48 -16.20 17.50
N TYR A 162 18.43 -16.82 18.20
CA TYR A 162 18.43 -16.92 19.65
C TYR A 162 18.68 -15.58 20.35
N LEU A 163 19.66 -14.78 19.90
CA LEU A 163 19.94 -13.46 20.46
C LEU A 163 18.80 -12.47 20.19
N ASP A 164 18.09 -12.65 19.08
CA ASP A 164 16.92 -11.84 18.72
C ASP A 164 15.75 -12.09 19.67
N LYS A 165 15.53 -13.35 20.10
CA LYS A 165 14.54 -13.69 21.14
C LYS A 165 14.88 -13.03 22.47
N ILE A 166 16.16 -13.02 22.84
CA ILE A 166 16.65 -12.36 24.06
C ILE A 166 16.38 -10.86 23.99
N ALA A 167 16.82 -10.21 22.90
CA ALA A 167 16.62 -8.79 22.69
C ALA A 167 15.12 -8.42 22.69
N SER A 168 14.29 -9.17 21.97
CA SER A 168 12.83 -9.00 21.95
C SER A 168 12.20 -9.08 23.35
N ARG A 169 12.68 -9.99 24.19
CA ARG A 169 12.20 -10.14 25.58
C ARG A 169 12.60 -8.95 26.44
N VAL A 170 13.85 -8.49 26.34
CA VAL A 170 14.34 -7.31 27.07
C VAL A 170 13.58 -6.05 26.65
N ILE A 171 13.40 -5.82 25.35
CA ILE A 171 12.62 -4.69 24.81
C ILE A 171 11.19 -4.72 25.35
N GLN A 172 10.54 -5.89 25.35
CA GLN A 172 9.19 -6.04 25.89
C GLN A 172 9.13 -5.67 27.37
N THR A 173 10.04 -6.19 28.19
CA THR A 173 10.09 -5.89 29.63
C THR A 173 10.36 -4.41 29.88
N ALA A 174 11.24 -3.78 29.11
CA ALA A 174 11.53 -2.36 29.27
C ALA A 174 10.31 -1.48 28.98
N LEU A 175 9.56 -1.75 27.90
CA LEU A 175 8.34 -1.01 27.57
C LEU A 175 7.22 -1.19 28.61
N ILE A 176 7.16 -2.35 29.28
CA ILE A 176 6.21 -2.59 30.37
C ILE A 176 6.57 -1.76 31.61
N ASN A 177 7.85 -1.66 31.93
CA ASN A 177 8.31 -0.96 33.14
C ASN A 177 8.46 0.55 32.96
N ILE A 178 8.70 1.01 31.72
CA ILE A 178 8.96 2.43 31.41
C ILE A 178 8.05 2.86 30.26
N ARG A 179 6.88 3.37 30.63
CA ARG A 179 5.80 3.73 29.72
C ARG A 179 6.22 4.75 28.64
N ASP A 180 7.04 5.73 29.03
CA ASP A 180 7.45 6.86 28.19
C ASP A 180 8.53 6.50 27.15
N LEU A 181 8.97 5.23 27.10
CA LEU A 181 9.77 4.72 25.99
C LEU A 181 8.94 4.48 24.72
N ASP A 182 7.63 4.24 24.87
CA ASP A 182 6.72 4.08 23.74
C ASP A 182 6.32 5.47 23.18
N PRO A 183 6.56 5.74 21.89
CA PRO A 183 6.21 7.01 21.23
C PRO A 183 4.73 7.39 21.30
N LEU A 184 3.85 6.43 21.60
CA LEU A 184 2.44 6.69 21.88
C LEU A 184 2.24 7.52 23.16
N HIS A 185 3.13 7.38 24.15
CA HIS A 185 3.01 8.04 25.44
C HIS A 185 3.85 9.32 25.53
N ALA A 186 5.06 9.33 24.96
CA ALA A 186 5.95 10.48 25.03
C ALA A 186 6.42 10.93 23.64
N ALA A 187 6.56 12.25 23.45
CA ALA A 187 7.08 12.81 22.19
C ALA A 187 8.61 12.65 22.07
N LYS A 188 9.31 12.60 23.20
CA LYS A 188 10.75 12.37 23.31
C LYS A 188 11.01 11.50 24.52
N VAL A 189 12.04 10.67 24.43
CA VAL A 189 12.57 9.94 25.59
C VAL A 189 13.39 10.91 26.41
N HIS A 190 13.01 11.13 27.67
CA HIS A 190 13.77 11.96 28.60
C HIS A 190 15.05 11.24 29.05
N ASP A 191 16.09 12.00 29.37
CA ASP A 191 17.39 11.43 29.79
C ASP A 191 17.24 10.51 31.00
N THR A 192 16.36 10.85 31.96
CA THR A 192 16.05 10.01 33.12
C THR A 192 15.49 8.63 32.74
N ASP A 193 14.65 8.55 31.72
CA ASP A 193 14.05 7.28 31.30
C ASP A 193 14.97 6.48 30.37
N ARG A 194 15.81 7.18 29.60
CA ARG A 194 16.95 6.58 28.90
C ARG A 194 17.89 5.90 29.89
N ASP A 195 18.31 6.60 30.95
CA ASP A 195 19.23 6.05 31.95
C ASP A 195 18.64 4.84 32.66
N LYS A 196 17.35 4.90 33.04
CA LYS A 196 16.62 3.76 33.61
C LYS A 196 16.58 2.58 32.63
N ALA A 197 16.33 2.84 31.35
CA ALA A 197 16.26 1.79 30.33
C ALA A 197 17.61 1.09 30.15
N LEU A 198 18.71 1.85 30.09
CA LEU A 198 20.06 1.31 30.01
C LEU A 198 20.41 0.47 31.23
N ALA A 199 20.14 0.97 32.44
CA ALA A 199 20.35 0.22 33.68
C ALA A 199 19.52 -1.08 33.73
N LEU A 200 18.28 -1.06 33.23
CA LEU A 200 17.42 -2.23 33.15
C LEU A 200 17.97 -3.26 32.14
N ILE A 201 18.44 -2.81 30.97
CA ILE A 201 19.09 -3.67 29.98
C ILE A 201 20.30 -4.36 30.62
N ASP A 202 21.17 -3.59 31.30
CA ASP A 202 22.35 -4.13 31.96
C ASP A 202 22.01 -5.19 33.02
N SER A 203 21.05 -4.90 33.89
CA SER A 203 20.60 -5.84 34.93
C SER A 203 20.04 -7.12 34.31
N MET A 204 19.14 -7.00 33.33
CA MET A 204 18.48 -8.16 32.72
C MET A 204 19.48 -9.05 31.97
N ILE A 205 20.40 -8.46 31.21
CA ILE A 205 21.41 -9.23 30.49
C ILE A 205 22.38 -9.91 31.46
N ALA A 206 22.76 -9.25 32.56
CA ALA A 206 23.58 -9.86 33.61
C ALA A 206 22.85 -11.03 34.29
N ASP A 207 21.55 -10.89 34.59
CA ASP A 207 20.72 -11.95 35.18
C ASP A 207 20.59 -13.15 34.24
N MET A 208 20.29 -12.91 32.97
CA MET A 208 20.19 -13.96 31.96
C MET A 208 21.52 -14.70 31.78
N ARG A 209 22.65 -13.99 31.86
CA ARG A 209 23.97 -14.61 31.84
C ARG A 209 24.24 -15.46 33.08
N ARG A 210 23.88 -14.98 34.27
CA ARG A 210 24.00 -15.76 35.53
C ARG A 210 23.15 -17.03 35.50
N ASN A 211 21.98 -16.97 34.89
CA ASN A 211 21.05 -18.11 34.77
C ASN A 211 21.37 -19.05 33.58
N ALA A 212 22.52 -18.88 32.92
CA ALA A 212 22.93 -19.63 31.73
C ALA A 212 21.92 -19.56 30.55
N GLU A 213 21.08 -18.52 30.52
CA GLU A 213 20.20 -18.23 29.38
C GLU A 213 20.97 -17.56 28.24
N ILE A 214 22.12 -16.93 28.51
CA ILE A 214 23.09 -16.38 27.55
C ILE A 214 24.36 -17.22 27.58
N GLU A 215 24.72 -17.85 26.45
CA GLU A 215 25.95 -18.66 26.32
C GLU A 215 27.22 -17.88 26.65
N ALA A 216 28.24 -18.58 27.16
CA ALA A 216 29.44 -17.97 27.73
C ALA A 216 30.26 -17.16 26.70
N GLU A 217 30.20 -17.59 25.45
CA GLU A 217 30.95 -17.08 24.32
C GLU A 217 30.34 -15.81 23.72
N VAL A 218 29.09 -15.47 24.07
CA VAL A 218 28.40 -14.29 23.55
C VAL A 218 28.99 -13.02 24.18
N GLU A 219 29.44 -12.10 23.33
CA GLU A 219 29.82 -10.75 23.74
C GLU A 219 28.58 -9.92 24.12
N LEU A 220 28.55 -9.44 25.37
CA LEU A 220 27.36 -8.76 25.91
C LEU A 220 27.23 -7.32 25.41
N GLU A 221 28.34 -6.59 25.23
CA GLU A 221 28.31 -5.17 24.86
C GLU A 221 27.68 -4.92 23.48
N PRO A 222 28.01 -5.67 22.41
CA PRO A 222 27.30 -5.55 21.13
C PRO A 222 25.80 -5.84 21.24
N LEU A 223 25.41 -6.84 22.03
CA LEU A 223 23.99 -7.19 22.25
C LEU A 223 23.24 -6.08 22.98
N LYS A 224 23.81 -5.53 24.06
CA LYS A 224 23.25 -4.40 24.81
C LYS A 224 23.12 -3.17 23.92
N GLY A 225 24.17 -2.83 23.16
CA GLY A 225 24.15 -1.70 22.24
C GLY A 225 23.08 -1.85 21.16
N ARG A 226 22.88 -3.07 20.63
CA ARG A 226 21.79 -3.37 19.70
C ARG A 226 20.42 -3.17 20.34
N ILE A 227 20.19 -3.73 21.53
CA ILE A 227 18.93 -3.55 22.29
C ILE A 227 18.67 -2.08 22.56
N ALA A 228 19.68 -1.33 23.00
CA ALA A 228 19.56 0.10 23.30
C ALA A 228 19.18 0.91 22.05
N ARG A 229 19.82 0.66 20.90
CA ARG A 229 19.48 1.34 19.63
C ARG A 229 18.06 1.04 19.16
N GLU A 230 17.62 -0.21 19.25
CA GLU A 230 16.24 -0.56 18.92
C GLU A 230 15.24 0.03 19.92
N LEU A 231 15.57 -0.01 21.21
CA LEU A 231 14.70 0.46 22.29
C LEU A 231 14.64 1.98 22.41
N LEU A 232 15.67 2.73 22.00
CA LEU A 232 15.75 4.18 22.24
C LEU A 232 15.85 5.01 20.95
N GLU A 233 16.26 4.41 19.83
CA GLU A 233 16.51 5.08 18.56
C GLU A 233 15.71 4.41 17.43
N LEU A 234 16.25 4.37 16.21
CA LEU A 234 15.63 3.73 15.03
C LEU A 234 16.24 2.34 14.72
N GLY A 235 17.03 1.79 15.64
CA GLY A 235 17.75 0.53 15.44
C GLY A 235 18.66 0.58 14.20
N PRO A 236 18.64 -0.46 13.33
CA PRO A 236 19.48 -0.50 12.13
C PRO A 236 19.12 0.54 11.06
N LEU A 237 17.95 1.21 11.14
CA LEU A 237 17.54 2.20 10.14
C LEU A 237 18.39 3.48 10.21
N SER A 238 18.90 3.87 11.38
CA SER A 238 19.65 5.12 11.56
C SER A 238 20.84 5.21 10.60
N GLU A 239 21.65 4.14 10.52
CA GLU A 239 22.82 4.08 9.63
C GLU A 239 22.41 4.04 8.15
N LEU A 240 21.37 3.26 7.81
CA LEU A 240 20.90 3.10 6.43
C LEU A 240 20.26 4.38 5.87
N MET A 241 19.59 5.15 6.71
CA MET A 241 18.98 6.42 6.31
C MET A 241 20.03 7.52 6.09
N GLN A 242 21.15 7.47 6.79
CA GLN A 242 22.26 8.43 6.62
C GLN A 242 23.12 8.13 5.38
N ASP A 243 23.05 6.91 4.84
CA ASP A 243 23.81 6.50 3.65
C ASP A 243 23.20 7.08 2.37
N ASP A 244 23.86 8.08 1.78
CA ASP A 244 23.41 8.78 0.57
C ASP A 244 23.23 7.89 -0.67
N GLY A 245 23.85 6.70 -0.70
CA GLY A 245 23.65 5.73 -1.76
C GLY A 245 22.33 4.96 -1.65
N VAL A 246 21.67 4.98 -0.50
CA VAL A 246 20.41 4.26 -0.25
C VAL A 246 19.22 5.12 -0.66
N VAL A 247 18.48 4.64 -1.66
CA VAL A 247 17.26 5.30 -2.17
C VAL A 247 15.97 4.63 -1.71
N GLU A 248 16.05 3.37 -1.26
CA GLU A 248 14.90 2.66 -0.69
C GLU A 248 15.35 1.69 0.41
N ILE A 249 14.56 1.57 1.47
CA ILE A 249 14.74 0.60 2.55
C ILE A 249 13.41 -0.13 2.75
N GLN A 250 13.45 -1.46 2.72
CA GLN A 250 12.29 -2.32 2.87
C GLN A 250 12.53 -3.32 4.00
N VAL A 251 11.57 -3.42 4.91
CA VAL A 251 11.64 -4.31 6.07
C VAL A 251 10.29 -4.97 6.29
N VAL A 252 10.29 -6.27 6.59
CA VAL A 252 9.10 -7.04 6.98
C VAL A 252 9.43 -7.79 8.27
N GLY A 253 8.77 -7.40 9.36
CA GLY A 253 8.98 -7.94 10.70
C GLY A 253 10.43 -7.83 11.19
N GLY A 254 10.85 -8.78 12.02
CA GLY A 254 12.26 -8.98 12.41
C GLY A 254 13.16 -9.57 11.31
N GLY A 255 12.74 -9.54 10.04
CA GLY A 255 13.49 -10.10 8.92
C GLY A 255 14.69 -9.26 8.48
N SER A 256 15.48 -9.81 7.54
CA SER A 256 16.58 -9.09 6.88
C SER A 256 16.07 -7.83 6.19
N ILE A 257 16.87 -6.77 6.24
CA ILE A 257 16.56 -5.51 5.59
C ILE A 257 16.99 -5.59 4.12
N ARG A 258 16.09 -5.21 3.21
CA ARG A 258 16.40 -5.04 1.79
C ARG A 258 16.61 -3.56 1.51
N VAL A 259 17.75 -3.21 0.93
CA VAL A 259 18.02 -1.83 0.50
C VAL A 259 18.11 -1.77 -1.01
N VAL A 260 17.66 -0.66 -1.59
CA VAL A 260 17.88 -0.34 -2.99
C VAL A 260 18.87 0.79 -3.04
N ARG A 261 19.98 0.56 -3.76
CA ARG A 261 21.00 1.56 -4.02
C ARG A 261 20.92 2.01 -5.47
N GLU A 262 21.16 3.29 -5.70
CA GLU A 262 21.23 3.81 -7.05
C GLU A 262 22.57 3.43 -7.68
N GLY A 263 22.53 2.71 -8.80
CA GLY A 263 23.75 2.43 -9.57
C GLY A 263 24.19 3.67 -10.36
N SER A 264 25.49 3.80 -10.57
CA SER A 264 26.11 4.86 -11.38
C SER A 264 25.56 4.97 -12.81
N ASN A 265 24.92 3.92 -13.34
CA ASN A 265 24.29 3.88 -14.66
C ASN A 265 22.74 3.95 -14.62
N LYS A 266 22.13 4.59 -13.61
CA LYS A 266 20.67 4.71 -13.42
C LYS A 266 19.90 3.39 -13.22
N ALA A 267 20.59 2.25 -13.13
CA ALA A 267 19.99 0.97 -12.76
C ALA A 267 20.07 0.80 -11.23
N SER A 268 18.92 0.83 -10.56
CA SER A 268 18.83 0.56 -9.12
C SER A 268 19.09 -0.91 -8.82
N ARG A 269 19.95 -1.21 -7.84
CA ARG A 269 20.24 -2.59 -7.39
C ARG A 269 19.65 -2.81 -6.01
N ALA A 270 18.81 -3.84 -5.88
CA ALA A 270 18.33 -4.31 -4.60
C ALA A 270 19.33 -5.31 -4.01
N GLU A 271 19.67 -5.14 -2.73
CA GLU A 271 20.51 -6.08 -1.98
C GLU A 271 19.93 -6.33 -0.58
N LEU A 272 20.16 -7.53 -0.07
CA LEU A 272 19.90 -7.85 1.33
C LEU A 272 21.14 -7.46 2.13
N VAL A 273 20.96 -6.62 3.14
CA VAL A 273 22.03 -6.30 4.08
C VAL A 273 22.01 -7.30 5.24
N GLU A 274 23.17 -7.50 5.87
CA GLU A 274 23.30 -8.39 7.02
C GLU A 274 22.58 -7.87 8.28
N ARG A 275 22.13 -6.62 8.26
CA ARG A 275 21.41 -5.97 9.37
C ARG A 275 19.94 -6.40 9.40
N ARG A 276 19.39 -6.59 10.61
CA ARG A 276 17.97 -6.81 10.86
C ARG A 276 17.52 -6.26 12.20
N PHE A 277 16.20 -6.22 12.39
CA PHE A 277 15.61 -5.93 13.71
C PHE A 277 15.52 -7.21 14.54
N SER A 278 15.69 -7.08 15.86
CA SER A 278 15.56 -8.21 16.78
C SER A 278 14.14 -8.77 16.88
N GLY A 279 13.13 -8.06 16.35
CA GLY A 279 11.76 -8.54 16.24
C GLY A 279 10.76 -7.47 15.81
N ASP A 280 9.52 -7.89 15.59
CA ASP A 280 8.42 -7.03 15.12
C ASP A 280 8.18 -5.81 16.00
N ARG A 281 8.31 -5.97 17.33
CA ARG A 281 8.12 -4.88 18.28
C ARG A 281 9.16 -3.77 18.09
N ALA A 282 10.40 -4.11 17.78
CA ALA A 282 11.46 -3.14 17.55
C ALA A 282 11.21 -2.35 16.26
N LEU A 283 10.81 -3.02 15.17
CA LEU A 283 10.44 -2.36 13.92
C LEU A 283 9.23 -1.43 14.11
N ALA A 284 8.18 -1.89 14.80
CA ALA A 284 7.01 -1.08 15.09
C ALA A 284 7.36 0.17 15.92
N LEU A 285 8.27 0.03 16.88
CA LEU A 285 8.77 1.13 17.71
C LEU A 285 9.50 2.19 16.86
N ALA A 286 10.36 1.74 15.93
CA ALA A 286 11.05 2.63 14.99
C ALA A 286 10.06 3.37 14.06
N CYS A 287 9.07 2.68 13.48
CA CYS A 287 8.03 3.30 12.65
C CYS A 287 7.24 4.37 13.42
N ARG A 288 6.84 4.07 14.66
CA ARG A 288 6.10 5.02 15.52
C ARG A 288 6.97 6.22 15.91
N ARG A 289 8.26 6.02 16.19
CA ARG A 289 9.20 7.13 16.45
C ARG A 289 9.30 8.08 15.28
N LEU A 290 9.50 7.54 14.07
CA LEU A 290 9.55 8.34 12.85
C LEU A 290 8.25 9.13 12.66
N ALA A 291 7.09 8.49 12.81
CA ALA A 291 5.78 9.14 12.69
C ALA A 291 5.56 10.24 13.74
N ARG A 292 5.96 9.99 14.99
CA ARG A 292 5.84 10.94 16.11
C ARG A 292 6.71 12.17 15.90
N GLN A 293 7.97 11.96 15.51
CA GLN A 293 8.94 13.03 15.26
C GLN A 293 8.47 13.98 14.16
N TRP A 294 7.73 13.48 13.18
CA TRP A 294 7.24 14.25 12.03
C TRP A 294 5.75 14.64 12.12
N GLY A 295 5.14 14.42 13.28
CA GLY A 295 3.83 14.97 13.65
C GLY A 295 2.65 14.31 12.97
N PHE A 296 2.75 13.03 12.61
CA PHE A 296 1.64 12.29 11.99
C PHE A 296 1.29 10.97 12.70
N LEU A 297 1.82 10.73 13.90
CA LEU A 297 1.41 9.60 14.73
C LEU A 297 0.13 9.94 15.51
N VAL A 298 -0.93 9.16 15.29
CA VAL A 298 -2.18 9.20 16.07
C VAL A 298 -2.38 7.89 16.82
N GLU A 299 -3.00 7.95 18.00
CA GLU A 299 -3.30 6.77 18.81
C GLU A 299 -4.23 5.79 18.04
N GLY A 300 -3.95 4.50 18.13
CA GLY A 300 -4.70 3.46 17.43
C GLY A 300 -4.39 3.31 15.94
N GLN A 301 -3.57 4.20 15.36
CA GLN A 301 -3.25 4.19 13.93
C GLN A 301 -2.28 3.06 13.58
N GLN A 302 -2.67 2.21 12.63
CA GLN A 302 -1.87 1.09 12.17
C GLN A 302 -1.28 1.30 10.77
N ILE A 303 -1.73 2.32 10.05
CA ILE A 303 -1.20 2.72 8.74
C ILE A 303 -0.49 4.05 8.93
N LEU A 304 0.83 4.05 8.83
CA LEU A 304 1.66 5.24 9.00
C LEU A 304 2.26 5.62 7.65
N GLU A 305 1.88 6.79 7.14
CA GLU A 305 2.35 7.29 5.84
C GLU A 305 2.75 8.77 5.98
N GLY A 306 3.96 9.11 5.54
CA GLY A 306 4.41 10.50 5.58
C GLY A 306 5.91 10.71 5.39
N LYS A 307 6.29 11.98 5.19
CA LYS A 307 7.70 12.39 5.12
C LYS A 307 8.36 12.25 6.49
N VAL A 308 9.56 11.68 6.50
CA VAL A 308 10.40 11.45 7.68
C VAL A 308 11.81 12.03 7.47
N SER A 309 12.74 11.73 8.37
CA SER A 309 14.11 12.27 8.32
C SER A 309 14.89 11.83 7.07
N ASP A 310 16.00 12.52 6.81
CA ASP A 310 16.97 12.14 5.78
C ASP A 310 16.40 12.09 4.36
N GLY A 311 15.32 12.86 4.14
CA GLY A 311 14.63 12.94 2.85
C GLY A 311 13.80 11.71 2.53
N PHE A 312 13.52 10.80 3.46
CA PHE A 312 12.67 9.65 3.20
C PHE A 312 11.18 9.95 3.32
N TYR A 313 10.39 9.21 2.56
CA TYR A 313 8.96 9.07 2.71
C TYR A 313 8.65 7.66 3.18
N MET A 314 7.88 7.55 4.25
CA MET A 314 7.57 6.31 4.92
C MET A 314 6.19 5.80 4.52
N TYR A 315 6.12 4.50 4.27
CA TYR A 315 4.90 3.70 4.19
C TYR A 315 5.04 2.54 5.16
N ALA A 316 4.24 2.51 6.22
CA ALA A 316 4.28 1.43 7.20
C ALA A 316 2.89 0.90 7.55
N LEU A 317 2.80 -0.42 7.68
CA LEU A 317 1.62 -1.16 8.13
C LEU A 317 2.00 -1.91 9.40
N LEU A 318 1.33 -1.62 10.51
CA LEU A 318 1.58 -2.22 11.82
C LEU A 318 0.44 -3.20 12.17
N PRO A 319 0.69 -4.36 12.79
CA PRO A 319 -0.36 -5.20 13.31
C PRO A 319 -1.06 -4.57 14.54
N PRO A 320 -2.37 -4.84 14.75
CA PRO A 320 -3.23 -5.72 13.97
C PRO A 320 -3.80 -5.01 12.72
N THR A 321 -3.47 -5.50 11.53
CA THR A 321 -4.01 -5.10 10.21
C THR A 321 -4.13 -6.36 9.34
N GLN A 322 -4.25 -6.22 8.02
CA GLN A 322 -4.22 -7.37 7.09
C GLN A 322 -2.82 -8.02 6.97
N VAL A 323 -1.80 -7.49 7.67
CA VAL A 323 -0.45 -8.06 7.73
C VAL A 323 -0.18 -8.72 9.08
N ASN A 324 0.56 -9.83 9.06
CA ASN A 324 0.90 -10.61 10.26
C ASN A 324 2.14 -10.09 10.99
N ALA A 325 2.89 -9.18 10.37
CA ALA A 325 4.10 -8.56 10.91
C ALA A 325 4.16 -7.09 10.42
N PRO A 326 4.86 -6.20 11.14
CA PRO A 326 5.07 -4.83 10.67
C PRO A 326 5.77 -4.81 9.32
N VAL A 327 5.24 -4.02 8.38
CA VAL A 327 5.86 -3.78 7.07
C VAL A 327 6.29 -2.32 7.04
N LEU A 328 7.52 -2.07 6.61
CA LEU A 328 8.07 -0.73 6.42
C LEU A 328 8.69 -0.63 5.03
N ASN A 329 8.32 0.41 4.30
CA ASN A 329 9.00 0.87 3.10
C ASN A 329 9.35 2.35 3.29
N LEU A 330 10.64 2.66 3.27
CA LEU A 330 11.16 4.03 3.22
C LEU A 330 11.68 4.27 1.82
N ARG A 331 11.19 5.30 1.14
CA ARG A 331 11.69 5.73 -0.16
C ARG A 331 12.26 7.12 -0.07
N ARG A 332 13.53 7.31 -0.41
CA ARG A 332 14.18 8.62 -0.40
C ARG A 332 13.52 9.49 -1.47
N THR A 333 12.82 10.52 -1.03
CA THR A 333 12.37 11.62 -1.89
C THR A 333 13.59 12.48 -2.18
N ARG A 334 14.20 12.28 -3.34
CA ARG A 334 15.17 13.26 -3.82
C ARG A 334 14.46 14.56 -4.12
N THR A 335 15.16 15.65 -3.82
CA THR A 335 14.89 16.99 -4.34
C THR A 335 15.19 17.02 -5.83
N ASP A 336 14.63 16.07 -6.58
CA ASP A 336 14.51 16.22 -8.01
C ASP A 336 13.71 17.49 -8.21
N ALA A 337 14.08 18.29 -9.19
CA ALA A 337 13.45 19.57 -9.35
C ALA A 337 11.94 19.38 -9.58
N ASN A 338 11.16 19.97 -8.68
CA ASN A 338 9.70 19.84 -8.56
C ASN A 338 8.99 20.97 -9.31
N ASN A 339 9.53 21.39 -10.45
CA ASN A 339 8.96 22.44 -11.29
C ASN A 339 9.07 22.05 -12.76
N LEU A 340 8.20 22.63 -13.60
CA LEU A 340 8.16 22.23 -15.01
C LEU A 340 9.44 22.59 -15.77
N SER A 341 10.15 23.66 -15.38
CA SER A 341 11.38 24.09 -16.07
C SER A 341 12.47 23.03 -15.99
N ALA A 342 12.60 22.36 -14.85
CA ALA A 342 13.58 21.30 -14.72
C ALA A 342 13.12 19.98 -15.36
N LEU A 343 11.82 19.69 -15.36
CA LEU A 343 11.29 18.59 -16.16
C LEU A 343 11.61 18.79 -17.66
N VAL A 344 11.63 20.03 -18.15
CA VAL A 344 12.10 20.33 -19.52
C VAL A 344 13.59 20.03 -19.68
N GLN A 345 14.44 20.47 -18.75
CA GLN A 345 15.88 20.21 -18.78
C GLN A 345 16.23 18.72 -18.78
N GLU A 346 15.41 17.91 -18.10
CA GLU A 346 15.55 16.45 -18.02
C GLU A 346 14.91 15.71 -19.21
N GLY A 347 14.29 16.42 -20.16
CA GLY A 347 13.66 15.82 -21.33
C GLY A 347 12.37 15.07 -21.04
N VAL A 348 11.67 15.39 -19.93
CA VAL A 348 10.35 14.83 -19.59
C VAL A 348 9.27 15.40 -20.52
N LEU A 349 9.41 16.66 -20.90
CA LEU A 349 8.52 17.39 -21.80
C LEU A 349 9.31 18.46 -22.56
N SER A 350 8.77 18.97 -23.67
CA SER A 350 9.37 20.11 -24.37
C SER A 350 9.00 21.44 -23.72
N GLU A 351 9.74 22.49 -24.06
CA GLU A 351 9.43 23.87 -23.67
C GLU A 351 8.03 24.31 -24.15
N ASP A 352 7.66 23.92 -25.37
CA ASP A 352 6.34 24.17 -25.94
C ASP A 352 5.21 23.51 -25.13
N MET A 353 5.40 22.24 -24.74
CA MET A 353 4.46 21.54 -23.85
C MET A 353 4.37 22.23 -22.48
N ARG A 354 5.49 22.72 -21.94
CA ARG A 354 5.50 23.46 -20.67
C ARG A 354 4.61 24.68 -20.74
N GLU A 355 4.73 25.50 -21.79
CA GLU A 355 3.92 26.71 -21.92
C GLU A 355 2.42 26.38 -22.05
N VAL A 356 2.05 25.30 -22.75
CA VAL A 356 0.66 24.82 -22.81
C VAL A 356 0.14 24.42 -21.43
N LEU A 357 0.89 23.63 -20.67
CA LEU A 357 0.50 23.20 -19.32
C LEU A 357 0.37 24.39 -18.37
N ARG A 358 1.35 25.29 -18.40
CA ARG A 358 1.38 26.51 -17.59
C ARG A 358 0.18 27.40 -17.88
N ALA A 359 -0.16 27.57 -19.14
CA ALA A 359 -1.33 28.33 -19.55
C ALA A 359 -2.65 27.68 -19.10
N ALA A 360 -2.76 26.36 -19.23
CA ALA A 360 -3.94 25.63 -18.80
C ALA A 360 -4.14 25.73 -17.27
N ILE A 361 -3.07 25.59 -16.48
CA ILE A 361 -3.11 25.68 -15.01
C ILE A 361 -3.44 27.10 -14.55
N ARG A 362 -2.73 28.11 -15.06
CA ARG A 362 -2.98 29.52 -14.69
C ARG A 362 -4.34 30.02 -15.19
N GLY A 363 -4.82 29.42 -16.26
CA GLY A 363 -6.16 29.63 -16.78
C GLY A 363 -7.25 28.87 -16.02
N ALA A 364 -6.92 28.15 -14.94
CA ALA A 364 -7.82 27.28 -14.18
C ALA A 364 -8.63 26.34 -15.08
N ARG A 365 -7.95 25.60 -15.97
CA ARG A 365 -8.56 24.60 -16.86
C ARG A 365 -8.67 23.24 -16.20
N ARG A 366 -9.45 22.36 -16.82
CA ARG A 366 -9.75 21.00 -16.33
C ARG A 366 -8.80 20.01 -16.99
N LEU A 367 -7.75 19.65 -16.27
CA LEU A 367 -6.70 18.73 -16.68
C LEU A 367 -6.93 17.35 -16.08
N LEU A 368 -6.87 16.32 -16.94
CA LEU A 368 -6.82 14.92 -16.53
C LEU A 368 -5.43 14.34 -16.82
N ILE A 369 -4.69 14.02 -15.76
CA ILE A 369 -3.37 13.41 -15.85
C ILE A 369 -3.53 11.88 -15.79
N SER A 370 -3.12 11.20 -16.86
CA SER A 370 -3.10 9.74 -16.93
C SER A 370 -1.67 9.24 -16.80
N ALA A 371 -1.38 8.49 -15.74
CA ALA A 371 -0.05 7.92 -15.49
C ALA A 371 -0.03 6.40 -15.67
N SER A 372 1.09 5.88 -16.18
CA SER A 372 1.37 4.43 -16.29
C SER A 372 2.86 4.13 -16.16
N GLY A 373 3.24 2.86 -16.10
CA GLY A 373 4.66 2.45 -16.20
C GLY A 373 5.53 2.77 -14.98
N GLY A 374 4.95 2.95 -13.79
CA GLY A 374 5.72 3.18 -12.56
C GLY A 374 6.42 4.55 -12.48
N VAL A 375 5.99 5.51 -13.31
CA VAL A 375 6.51 6.88 -13.29
C VAL A 375 6.29 7.59 -11.94
N ASN A 376 7.13 8.57 -11.64
CA ASN A 376 7.01 9.39 -10.44
C ASN A 376 5.90 10.45 -10.60
N LEU A 377 4.64 9.99 -10.54
CA LEU A 377 3.45 10.85 -10.64
C LEU A 377 3.44 11.93 -9.56
N ASP A 378 3.92 11.61 -8.37
CA ASP A 378 3.93 12.54 -7.24
C ASP A 378 4.81 13.75 -7.54
N ARG A 379 6.01 13.51 -8.10
CA ARG A 379 6.89 14.58 -8.60
C ARG A 379 6.21 15.41 -9.68
N PHE A 380 5.55 14.76 -10.65
CA PHE A 380 4.88 15.47 -11.74
C PHE A 380 3.73 16.35 -11.23
N MET A 381 2.91 15.84 -10.32
CA MET A 381 1.83 16.61 -9.70
C MET A 381 2.35 17.78 -8.85
N HIS A 382 3.49 17.62 -8.16
CA HIS A 382 4.15 18.73 -7.49
C HIS A 382 4.59 19.82 -8.48
N ALA A 383 5.19 19.43 -9.60
CA ALA A 383 5.60 20.36 -10.65
C ALA A 383 4.42 21.15 -11.25
N LEU A 384 3.29 20.48 -11.52
CA LEU A 384 2.07 21.16 -11.97
C LEU A 384 1.51 22.10 -10.89
N SER A 385 1.46 21.65 -9.63
CA SER A 385 0.99 22.49 -8.53
C SER A 385 1.83 23.76 -8.35
N GLY A 386 3.13 23.71 -8.65
CA GLY A 386 4.01 24.88 -8.60
C GLY A 386 3.64 25.99 -9.58
N GLU A 387 2.92 25.70 -10.66
CA GLU A 387 2.47 26.69 -11.64
C GLU A 387 1.15 27.39 -11.25
N VAL A 388 0.48 26.91 -10.20
CA VAL A 388 -0.78 27.47 -9.73
C VAL A 388 -0.54 28.83 -9.07
N PRO A 389 -1.21 29.91 -9.53
CA PRO A 389 -1.11 31.25 -8.95
C PRO A 389 -1.39 31.30 -7.44
N ASP A 390 -0.72 32.22 -6.74
CA ASP A 390 -0.82 32.36 -5.27
C ASP A 390 -2.19 32.88 -4.80
N ASP A 391 -2.87 33.63 -5.66
CA ASP A 391 -4.18 34.25 -5.43
C ASP A 391 -5.35 33.28 -5.65
N MET A 392 -5.12 32.11 -6.24
CA MET A 392 -6.15 31.08 -6.36
C MET A 392 -6.43 30.41 -5.00
N ARG A 393 -7.70 30.21 -4.71
CA ARG A 393 -8.17 29.34 -3.65
C ARG A 393 -8.21 27.90 -4.16
N VAL A 394 -7.33 27.06 -3.60
CA VAL A 394 -7.11 25.71 -4.09
C VAL A 394 -7.49 24.69 -3.02
N VAL A 395 -8.19 23.63 -3.41
CA VAL A 395 -8.36 22.44 -2.57
C VAL A 395 -7.44 21.36 -3.11
N CYS A 396 -6.54 20.85 -2.29
CA CYS A 396 -5.59 19.80 -2.65
C CYS A 396 -5.95 18.50 -1.92
N ILE A 397 -6.36 17.47 -2.66
CA ILE A 397 -6.66 16.14 -2.12
C ILE A 397 -5.48 15.21 -2.36
N SER A 398 -4.95 14.62 -1.29
CA SER A 398 -3.92 13.58 -1.35
C SER A 398 -4.05 12.62 -0.17
N ASP A 399 -3.38 11.46 -0.24
CA ASP A 399 -3.43 10.46 0.85
C ASP A 399 -2.94 11.03 2.19
N THR A 400 -1.97 11.95 2.14
CA THR A 400 -1.35 12.55 3.34
C THR A 400 -1.72 13.99 3.60
N GLY A 401 -2.54 14.62 2.74
CA GLY A 401 -2.85 16.05 2.85
C GLY A 401 -1.62 16.93 2.65
N ARG A 402 -0.67 16.49 1.82
CA ARG A 402 0.57 17.20 1.51
C ARG A 402 0.82 17.15 0.00
N LEU A 403 0.14 18.03 -0.73
CA LEU A 403 0.37 18.20 -2.17
C LEU A 403 0.68 19.67 -2.48
N GLY A 404 1.83 19.88 -3.15
CA GLY A 404 2.26 21.20 -3.57
C GLY A 404 2.75 22.10 -2.42
N ALA A 405 2.80 23.40 -2.68
CA ALA A 405 3.25 24.37 -1.69
C ALA A 405 2.17 24.62 -0.62
N ASN A 406 2.59 24.73 0.65
CA ASN A 406 1.69 25.07 1.75
C ASN A 406 1.43 26.59 1.78
N LYS A 407 0.56 27.08 0.89
CA LYS A 407 0.16 28.50 0.78
C LYS A 407 -1.07 28.75 1.65
N ARG A 408 -1.24 29.99 2.17
CA ARG A 408 -2.35 30.36 3.07
C ARG A 408 -3.74 30.19 2.45
N SER A 409 -3.87 30.38 1.14
CA SER A 409 -5.11 30.24 0.37
C SER A 409 -5.45 28.79 0.01
N TRP A 410 -4.56 27.84 0.33
CA TRP A 410 -4.71 26.44 -0.07
C TRP A 410 -5.20 25.59 1.08
N ILE A 411 -6.20 24.77 0.78
CA ILE A 411 -6.82 23.85 1.73
C ILE A 411 -6.30 22.46 1.40
N GLN A 412 -5.50 21.91 2.30
CA GLN A 412 -4.98 20.55 2.18
C GLN A 412 -5.97 19.57 2.80
N VAL A 413 -6.44 18.62 1.99
CA VAL A 413 -7.38 17.58 2.39
C VAL A 413 -6.66 16.23 2.35
N ARG A 414 -6.65 15.56 3.51
CA ARG A 414 -6.08 14.23 3.65
C ARG A 414 -7.17 13.19 3.39
N ARG A 415 -6.88 12.19 2.54
CA ARG A 415 -7.81 11.09 2.24
C ARG A 415 -7.88 10.05 3.35
N ILE A 416 -6.75 9.76 4.00
CA ILE A 416 -6.69 8.82 5.12
C ILE A 416 -7.20 9.52 6.38
N SER A 417 -8.32 9.03 6.90
CA SER A 417 -8.88 9.45 8.18
C SER A 417 -8.12 8.84 9.36
N ASP A 418 -8.07 9.55 10.49
CA ASP A 418 -7.52 9.03 11.73
C ASP A 418 -8.52 8.04 12.38
N PRO A 419 -8.02 7.08 13.19
CA PRO A 419 -8.90 6.22 13.97
C PRO A 419 -9.80 7.05 14.89
N GLY A 420 -11.12 6.92 14.71
CA GLY A 420 -12.12 7.67 15.48
C GLY A 420 -12.71 8.89 14.76
N ASP A 421 -12.21 9.24 13.57
CA ASP A 421 -12.86 10.24 12.71
C ASP A 421 -14.27 9.75 12.34
N THR A 422 -15.27 10.53 12.73
CA THR A 422 -16.69 10.26 12.41
C THR A 422 -17.16 10.98 11.15
N VAL A 423 -16.38 11.96 10.67
CA VAL A 423 -16.71 12.74 9.47
C VAL A 423 -16.14 12.05 8.25
N HIS A 424 -17.00 11.74 7.28
CA HIS A 424 -16.53 11.16 6.03
C HIS A 424 -15.87 12.23 5.15
N LEU A 425 -14.87 11.81 4.36
CA LEU A 425 -14.20 12.67 3.39
C LEU A 425 -15.20 13.36 2.44
N SER A 426 -16.24 12.63 2.01
CA SER A 426 -17.31 13.14 1.16
C SER A 426 -18.03 14.34 1.76
N ASP A 427 -18.27 14.33 3.08
CA ASP A 427 -18.98 15.42 3.77
C ASP A 427 -18.10 16.68 3.79
N SER A 428 -16.81 16.49 4.08
CA SER A 428 -15.82 17.57 4.05
C SER A 428 -15.69 18.20 2.67
N LEU A 429 -15.55 17.37 1.62
CA LEU A 429 -15.45 17.83 0.24
C LEU A 429 -16.74 18.52 -0.22
N GLY A 430 -17.90 18.01 0.17
CA GLY A 430 -19.20 18.61 -0.14
C GLY A 430 -19.36 20.03 0.40
N ILE A 431 -18.79 20.34 1.57
CA ILE A 431 -18.76 21.70 2.14
C ILE A 431 -17.70 22.54 1.42
N LEU A 432 -16.48 22.03 1.26
CA LEU A 432 -15.36 22.77 0.70
C LEU A 432 -15.63 23.26 -0.72
N LEU A 433 -16.22 22.40 -1.57
CA LEU A 433 -16.51 22.74 -2.97
C LEU A 433 -17.62 23.79 -3.12
N ARG A 434 -18.46 24.00 -2.10
CA ARG A 434 -19.44 25.09 -2.08
C ARG A 434 -18.83 26.44 -1.70
N GLY A 435 -17.59 26.43 -1.21
CA GLY A 435 -16.93 27.60 -0.64
C GLY A 435 -16.36 28.60 -1.65
N GLY A 436 -16.56 28.42 -2.96
CA GLY A 436 -15.91 29.24 -4.00
C GLY A 436 -14.44 28.87 -4.18
N VAL A 437 -14.19 27.62 -4.57
CA VAL A 437 -12.86 27.09 -4.88
C VAL A 437 -12.56 27.34 -6.36
N ASP A 438 -11.43 27.96 -6.65
CA ASP A 438 -11.00 28.24 -8.03
C ASP A 438 -10.51 26.95 -8.71
N LEU A 439 -9.69 26.18 -7.99
CA LEU A 439 -9.02 25.00 -8.54
C LEU A 439 -9.07 23.83 -7.55
N LEU A 440 -9.57 22.68 -8.00
CA LEU A 440 -9.38 21.41 -7.30
C LEU A 440 -8.13 20.72 -7.84
N VAL A 441 -7.22 20.29 -6.96
CA VAL A 441 -6.12 19.39 -7.33
C VAL A 441 -6.31 18.07 -6.60
N SER A 442 -6.53 16.98 -7.32
CA SER A 442 -6.65 15.63 -6.70
C SER A 442 -5.56 14.72 -7.24
N GLN A 443 -4.69 14.26 -6.34
CA GLN A 443 -3.66 13.29 -6.63
C GLN A 443 -4.19 11.88 -6.45
N ARG A 444 -4.04 11.07 -7.50
CA ARG A 444 -4.42 9.65 -7.55
C ARG A 444 -5.85 9.48 -7.05
N CYS A 445 -6.81 10.03 -7.78
CA CYS A 445 -8.22 9.94 -7.43
C CYS A 445 -8.61 8.47 -7.14
N ARG A 446 -9.36 8.28 -6.07
CA ARG A 446 -9.81 6.98 -5.56
C ARG A 446 -11.34 7.00 -5.41
N HIS A 447 -11.90 5.88 -4.99
CA HIS A 447 -13.34 5.77 -4.80
C HIS A 447 -13.88 6.79 -3.80
N GLU A 448 -13.11 7.11 -2.76
CA GLU A 448 -13.55 7.98 -1.65
C GLU A 448 -13.74 9.45 -2.05
N ASP A 449 -13.04 9.93 -3.09
CA ASP A 449 -13.12 11.32 -3.58
C ASP A 449 -13.65 11.45 -5.01
N ALA A 450 -13.94 10.35 -5.69
CA ALA A 450 -14.35 10.33 -7.10
C ALA A 450 -15.56 11.20 -7.40
N ALA A 451 -16.62 11.15 -6.58
CA ALA A 451 -17.83 11.94 -6.82
C ALA A 451 -17.53 13.46 -6.81
N SER A 452 -16.83 13.93 -5.78
CA SER A 452 -16.44 15.35 -5.64
C SER A 452 -15.46 15.80 -6.73
N VAL A 453 -14.54 14.92 -7.13
CA VAL A 453 -13.61 15.16 -8.24
C VAL A 453 -14.36 15.31 -9.57
N ILE A 454 -15.35 14.46 -9.81
CA ILE A 454 -16.18 14.49 -11.02
C ILE A 454 -17.05 15.75 -11.03
N ASP A 455 -17.62 16.16 -9.89
CA ASP A 455 -18.37 17.41 -9.77
C ASP A 455 -17.48 18.63 -10.09
N ALA A 456 -16.26 18.66 -9.57
CA ALA A 456 -15.29 19.72 -9.86
C ALA A 456 -14.93 19.78 -11.35
N ILE A 457 -14.62 18.64 -11.98
CA ILE A 457 -14.39 18.57 -13.43
C ILE A 457 -15.64 19.01 -14.21
N SER A 458 -16.84 18.69 -13.72
CA SER A 458 -18.10 19.03 -14.39
C SER A 458 -18.55 20.48 -14.15
N GLY A 459 -17.79 21.28 -13.39
CA GLY A 459 -17.99 22.72 -13.26
C GLY A 459 -18.34 23.22 -11.85
N ALA A 460 -18.27 22.38 -10.81
CA ALA A 460 -18.41 22.85 -9.43
C ALA A 460 -17.25 23.79 -8.99
N THR A 461 -16.12 23.75 -9.71
CA THR A 461 -14.99 24.68 -9.57
C THR A 461 -14.65 25.29 -10.93
N ALA A 462 -13.87 26.38 -10.95
CA ALA A 462 -13.46 27.00 -12.20
C ALA A 462 -12.56 26.05 -13.03
N GLY A 463 -11.65 25.35 -12.34
CA GLY A 463 -10.80 24.32 -12.93
C GLY A 463 -10.57 23.12 -12.03
N ALA A 464 -9.91 22.10 -12.58
CA ALA A 464 -9.50 20.93 -11.82
C ALA A 464 -8.22 20.32 -12.42
N VAL A 465 -7.29 19.83 -11.60
CA VAL A 465 -6.14 19.02 -12.03
C VAL A 465 -6.22 17.69 -11.29
N VAL A 466 -6.54 16.64 -12.04
CA VAL A 466 -6.87 15.34 -11.46
C VAL A 466 -5.97 14.28 -12.06
N SER A 467 -5.38 13.43 -11.23
CA SER A 467 -4.57 12.32 -11.72
C SER A 467 -5.19 10.94 -11.45
N VAL A 468 -5.05 10.05 -12.44
CA VAL A 468 -5.49 8.64 -12.37
C VAL A 468 -4.42 7.73 -12.98
N TRP A 469 -4.38 6.48 -12.52
CA TRP A 469 -3.61 5.43 -13.19
C TRP A 469 -4.37 4.98 -14.44
N GLY A 470 -3.81 5.18 -15.63
CA GLY A 470 -4.45 4.80 -16.89
C GLY A 470 -3.40 4.48 -17.94
N ILE A 471 -3.70 3.47 -18.76
CA ILE A 471 -2.77 3.03 -19.82
C ILE A 471 -2.88 3.88 -21.09
N ASP A 472 -4.05 4.49 -21.32
CA ASP A 472 -4.34 5.37 -22.44
C ASP A 472 -5.43 6.41 -22.12
N SER A 473 -5.68 7.33 -23.06
CA SER A 473 -6.65 8.42 -22.93
C SER A 473 -8.10 7.95 -22.70
N ALA A 474 -8.52 6.89 -23.39
CA ALA A 474 -9.87 6.37 -23.29
C ALA A 474 -10.09 5.67 -21.95
N HIS A 475 -9.11 4.87 -21.53
CA HIS A 475 -9.09 4.22 -20.23
C HIS A 475 -9.05 5.23 -19.08
N ALA A 476 -8.33 6.35 -19.21
CA ALA A 476 -8.29 7.36 -18.15
C ALA A 476 -9.68 7.94 -17.84
N LEU A 477 -10.44 8.30 -18.87
CA LEU A 477 -11.81 8.83 -18.72
C LEU A 477 -12.77 7.76 -18.16
N SER A 478 -12.74 6.55 -18.72
CA SER A 478 -13.64 5.48 -18.28
C SER A 478 -13.31 4.98 -16.88
N ARG A 479 -12.03 4.97 -16.49
CA ARG A 479 -11.60 4.63 -15.14
C ARG A 479 -12.07 5.67 -14.14
N LEU A 480 -11.94 6.96 -14.43
CA LEU A 480 -12.45 8.01 -13.54
C LEU A 480 -13.96 7.85 -13.33
N ALA A 481 -14.72 7.55 -14.39
CA ALA A 481 -16.13 7.23 -14.27
C ALA A 481 -16.40 5.97 -13.43
N ALA A 482 -15.62 4.90 -13.63
CA ALA A 482 -15.75 3.65 -12.88
C ALA A 482 -15.38 3.79 -11.39
N LEU A 483 -14.61 4.81 -11.01
CA LEU A 483 -14.33 5.09 -9.59
C LEU A 483 -15.56 5.61 -8.85
N SER A 484 -16.54 6.23 -9.51
CA SER A 484 -17.74 6.75 -8.83
C SER A 484 -18.94 5.81 -8.90
N THR A 485 -18.97 4.88 -9.84
CA THR A 485 -20.12 3.98 -10.05
C THR A 485 -19.71 2.64 -10.67
N VAL A 486 -20.45 1.59 -10.34
CA VAL A 486 -20.27 0.24 -10.89
C VAL A 486 -21.28 -0.11 -12.00
N ALA A 487 -22.27 0.75 -12.24
CA ALA A 487 -23.30 0.50 -13.24
C ALA A 487 -22.78 0.83 -14.65
N SER A 488 -22.60 -0.19 -15.50
CA SER A 488 -21.97 -0.05 -16.83
C SER A 488 -22.57 1.06 -17.71
N GLY A 489 -23.91 1.21 -17.71
CA GLY A 489 -24.58 2.28 -18.46
C GLY A 489 -24.25 3.69 -17.93
N ALA A 490 -24.15 3.83 -16.60
CA ALA A 490 -23.76 5.08 -15.97
C ALA A 490 -22.29 5.40 -16.24
N ILE A 491 -21.40 4.39 -16.24
CA ILE A 491 -19.98 4.57 -16.59
C ILE A 491 -19.86 5.13 -18.01
N GLN A 492 -20.58 4.57 -18.98
CA GLN A 492 -20.51 5.05 -20.37
C GLN A 492 -21.01 6.49 -20.49
N ALA A 493 -22.18 6.81 -19.93
CA ALA A 493 -22.73 8.16 -19.96
C ALA A 493 -21.80 9.17 -19.28
N LEU A 494 -21.22 8.81 -18.15
CA LEU A 494 -20.30 9.64 -17.40
C LEU A 494 -18.95 9.81 -18.10
N THR A 495 -18.45 8.77 -18.77
CA THR A 495 -17.23 8.84 -19.59
C THR A 495 -17.40 9.89 -20.71
N VAL A 496 -18.58 9.90 -21.35
CA VAL A 496 -18.90 10.91 -22.38
C VAL A 496 -19.04 12.31 -21.76
N ALA A 497 -19.66 12.44 -20.59
CA ALA A 497 -19.76 13.74 -19.89
C ALA A 497 -18.38 14.28 -19.48
N LEU A 498 -17.50 13.42 -18.96
CA LEU A 498 -16.12 13.76 -18.62
C LEU A 498 -15.34 14.17 -19.87
N ALA A 499 -15.50 13.46 -20.99
CA ALA A 499 -14.86 13.81 -22.25
C ALA A 499 -15.26 15.20 -22.79
N ARG A 500 -16.45 15.71 -22.43
CA ARG A 500 -16.87 17.09 -22.76
C ARG A 500 -16.30 18.14 -21.80
N SER A 501 -15.96 17.72 -20.59
CA SER A 501 -15.61 18.64 -19.50
C SER A 501 -14.09 18.79 -19.34
N VAL A 502 -13.31 17.76 -19.68
CA VAL A 502 -11.84 17.80 -19.63
C VAL A 502 -11.31 18.62 -20.80
N ASP A 503 -10.60 19.71 -20.50
CA ASP A 503 -9.97 20.59 -21.49
C ASP A 503 -8.67 20.01 -22.04
N LEU A 504 -7.92 19.28 -21.20
CA LEU A 504 -6.63 18.71 -21.56
C LEU A 504 -6.38 17.39 -20.82
N LEU A 505 -6.07 16.35 -21.57
CA LEU A 505 -5.61 15.07 -21.06
C LEU A 505 -4.11 14.94 -21.29
N VAL A 506 -3.36 14.74 -20.20
CA VAL A 506 -1.89 14.62 -20.21
C VAL A 506 -1.52 13.18 -19.92
N ARG A 507 -0.85 12.52 -20.87
CA ARG A 507 -0.38 11.14 -20.67
C ARG A 507 1.08 11.13 -20.27
N VAL A 508 1.37 10.56 -19.11
CA VAL A 508 2.71 10.40 -18.54
C VAL A 508 3.03 8.91 -18.44
N SER A 509 4.15 8.50 -19.02
CA SER A 509 4.60 7.12 -18.97
C SER A 509 6.12 7.05 -19.11
N VAL A 510 6.66 5.83 -19.15
CA VAL A 510 8.04 5.59 -19.59
C VAL A 510 8.16 6.08 -21.03
N GLY A 511 9.25 6.79 -21.34
CA GLY A 511 9.47 7.40 -22.64
C GLY A 511 9.44 6.44 -23.83
N ALA A 512 9.32 6.98 -25.05
CA ALA A 512 9.25 6.19 -26.30
C ALA A 512 10.49 5.30 -26.52
N ASN A 513 11.60 5.64 -25.88
CA ASN A 513 12.87 4.91 -25.93
C ASN A 513 13.11 3.98 -24.74
N ASN A 514 12.07 3.67 -23.94
CA ASN A 514 12.20 3.05 -22.61
C ASN A 514 13.10 3.85 -21.65
N GLU A 515 13.17 5.17 -21.85
CA GLU A 515 13.89 6.13 -21.02
C GLU A 515 13.08 6.53 -19.77
N ALA A 516 13.56 7.52 -19.04
CA ALA A 516 12.91 8.11 -17.87
C ALA A 516 11.44 8.54 -18.16
N MET A 517 10.74 8.93 -17.09
CA MET A 517 9.39 9.50 -17.16
C MET A 517 9.28 10.60 -18.23
N GLN A 518 8.31 10.51 -19.14
CA GLN A 518 8.04 11.50 -20.19
C GLN A 518 6.53 11.72 -20.38
N ILE A 519 6.15 12.89 -20.89
CA ILE A 519 4.80 13.14 -21.43
C ILE A 519 4.74 12.52 -22.82
N ILE A 520 4.06 11.38 -22.94
CA ILE A 520 3.95 10.65 -24.20
C ILE A 520 2.92 11.27 -25.16
N GLU A 521 1.91 11.95 -24.61
CA GLU A 521 0.85 12.56 -25.40
C GLU A 521 0.16 13.70 -24.63
N LEU A 522 -0.14 14.79 -25.33
CA LEU A 522 -1.12 15.80 -24.91
C LEU A 522 -2.34 15.68 -25.82
N VAL A 523 -3.53 15.56 -25.25
CA VAL A 523 -4.75 15.26 -26.00
C VAL A 523 -5.89 16.15 -25.52
N GLU A 524 -6.66 16.72 -26.44
CA GLU A 524 -7.97 17.30 -26.13
C GLU A 524 -9.05 16.24 -26.46
N PRO A 525 -9.80 15.75 -25.46
CA PRO A 525 -10.98 14.93 -25.74
C PRO A 525 -12.10 15.81 -26.30
N ARG A 526 -12.77 15.33 -27.34
CA ARG A 526 -13.97 15.96 -27.92
C ARG A 526 -15.07 14.92 -28.08
N VAL A 527 -16.32 15.36 -28.07
CA VAL A 527 -17.46 14.48 -28.30
C VAL A 527 -18.18 14.91 -29.57
N LYS A 528 -18.26 13.99 -30.54
CA LYS A 528 -19.01 14.18 -31.80
C LYS A 528 -20.48 13.76 -31.64
N GLU A 529 -21.25 13.92 -32.71
CA GLU A 529 -22.61 13.38 -32.81
C GLU A 529 -22.63 11.88 -32.47
N GLY A 530 -23.73 11.43 -31.85
CA GLY A 530 -23.85 10.05 -31.38
C GLY A 530 -23.02 9.71 -30.14
N ASN A 531 -22.54 10.70 -29.38
CA ASN A 531 -21.72 10.52 -28.17
C ASN A 531 -20.37 9.80 -28.42
N GLN A 532 -19.85 9.86 -29.65
CA GLN A 532 -18.54 9.31 -29.96
C GLN A 532 -17.44 10.22 -29.42
N ILE A 533 -16.58 9.67 -28.56
CA ILE A 533 -15.41 10.37 -28.04
C ILE A 533 -14.28 10.30 -29.08
N VAL A 534 -13.71 11.45 -29.42
CA VAL A 534 -12.55 11.58 -30.30
C VAL A 534 -11.44 12.26 -29.53
N HIS A 535 -10.28 11.62 -29.51
CA HIS A 535 -9.08 12.12 -28.87
C HIS A 535 -8.27 12.90 -29.90
N MET A 536 -8.22 14.23 -29.78
CA MET A 536 -7.48 15.10 -30.68
C MET A 536 -6.07 15.29 -30.12
N PRO A 537 -5.04 14.62 -30.68
CA PRO A 537 -3.68 14.78 -30.18
C PRO A 537 -3.20 16.20 -30.51
N ILE A 538 -2.56 16.83 -29.54
CA ILE A 538 -1.94 18.16 -29.60
C ILE A 538 -0.43 17.99 -29.76
N PHE A 539 0.15 17.06 -28.99
CA PHE A 539 1.54 16.65 -29.07
C PHE A 539 1.69 15.13 -28.92
N ARG A 540 2.74 14.58 -29.52
CA ARG A 540 3.16 13.18 -29.36
C ARG A 540 4.66 13.07 -29.15
N ALA A 541 5.06 12.24 -28.19
CA ALA A 541 6.44 11.79 -28.09
C ALA A 541 6.69 10.69 -29.13
N MET A 542 7.74 10.86 -29.93
CA MET A 542 8.19 9.87 -30.91
C MET A 542 9.68 9.61 -30.75
N LYS A 543 10.13 8.45 -31.19
CA LYS A 543 11.56 8.16 -31.29
C LYS A 543 12.16 8.93 -32.47
N GLY A 544 13.13 9.79 -32.18
CA GLY A 544 13.92 10.54 -33.16
C GLY A 544 14.91 9.65 -33.91
N GLN A 545 15.51 10.21 -34.97
CA GLN A 545 16.48 9.48 -35.80
C GLN A 545 17.79 9.18 -35.07
N ASP A 546 18.16 10.06 -34.14
CA ASP A 546 19.31 9.92 -33.23
C ASP A 546 19.02 8.98 -32.04
N GLY A 547 17.80 8.44 -31.97
CA GLY A 547 17.35 7.59 -30.87
C GLY A 547 16.92 8.36 -29.62
N ALA A 548 16.93 9.71 -29.61
CA ALA A 548 16.37 10.52 -28.54
C ALA A 548 14.84 10.65 -28.66
N THR A 549 14.15 11.09 -27.62
CA THR A 549 12.70 11.38 -27.72
C THR A 549 12.50 12.75 -28.36
N GLU A 550 11.72 12.80 -29.44
CA GLU A 550 11.24 14.03 -30.06
C GLU A 550 9.77 14.28 -29.70
N PHE A 551 9.46 15.47 -29.18
CA PHE A 551 8.09 15.89 -28.89
C PHE A 551 7.52 16.68 -30.07
N ARG A 552 6.60 16.08 -30.83
CA ARG A 552 6.08 16.67 -32.07
C ARG A 552 4.68 17.24 -31.88
N PRO A 553 4.45 18.54 -32.16
CA PRO A 553 3.10 19.10 -32.25
C PRO A 553 2.39 18.56 -33.50
N THR A 554 1.07 18.41 -33.42
CA THR A 554 0.25 17.83 -34.49
C THR A 554 -0.44 18.87 -35.38
N GLY A 555 -0.39 20.15 -35.01
CA GLY A 555 -1.20 21.21 -35.64
C GLY A 555 -2.54 21.44 -34.96
N THR A 556 -2.97 20.57 -34.06
CA THR A 556 -4.22 20.76 -33.30
C THR A 556 -4.05 21.88 -32.29
N VAL A 557 -4.92 22.89 -32.37
CA VAL A 557 -5.04 23.94 -31.33
C VAL A 557 -6.22 23.57 -30.41
N PRO A 558 -5.99 23.43 -29.09
CA PRO A 558 -7.06 23.15 -28.14
C PRO A 558 -8.07 24.28 -28.04
N ALA A 559 -9.34 23.96 -27.81
CA ALA A 559 -10.41 24.97 -27.71
C ALA A 559 -10.19 25.93 -26.53
N PHE A 560 -9.64 25.44 -25.41
CA PHE A 560 -9.41 26.28 -24.22
C PHE A 560 -8.40 27.42 -24.44
N ILE A 561 -7.61 27.40 -25.53
CA ILE A 561 -6.61 28.44 -25.82
C ILE A 561 -7.26 29.81 -26.00
N SER A 562 -8.40 29.91 -26.67
CA SER A 562 -9.13 31.18 -26.79
C SER A 562 -9.64 31.66 -25.43
N GLU A 563 -10.12 30.73 -24.60
CA GLU A 563 -10.70 31.06 -23.30
C GLU A 563 -9.63 31.53 -22.28
N VAL A 564 -8.39 31.02 -22.36
CA VAL A 564 -7.30 31.53 -21.51
C VAL A 564 -6.75 32.86 -22.03
N ALA A 565 -6.81 33.12 -23.33
CA ALA A 565 -6.42 34.40 -23.91
C ALA A 565 -7.35 35.55 -23.44
N GLU A 566 -8.66 35.28 -23.30
CA GLU A 566 -9.62 36.23 -22.71
C GLU A 566 -9.28 36.62 -21.26
N ARG A 567 -8.54 35.76 -20.56
CA ARG A 567 -8.02 35.99 -19.19
C ARG A 567 -6.61 36.63 -19.20
N GLY A 568 -6.12 37.07 -20.35
CA GLY A 568 -4.82 37.69 -20.52
C GLY A 568 -3.64 36.72 -20.64
N ILE A 569 -3.90 35.40 -20.73
CA ILE A 569 -2.86 34.38 -20.87
C ILE A 569 -2.71 34.05 -22.36
N ASN A 570 -1.74 34.70 -23.01
CA ASN A 570 -1.49 34.54 -24.44
C ASN A 570 -0.37 33.53 -24.71
N LEU A 571 -0.63 32.57 -25.60
CA LEU A 571 0.39 31.65 -26.12
C LEU A 571 0.68 31.94 -27.59
N PRO A 572 1.95 31.87 -28.01
CA PRO A 572 2.27 31.99 -29.41
C PRO A 572 1.79 30.75 -30.17
N MET A 573 1.03 30.95 -31.25
CA MET A 573 0.50 29.85 -32.09
C MET A 573 1.59 28.99 -32.75
N SER A 574 2.85 29.44 -32.74
CA SER A 574 4.00 28.64 -33.17
C SER A 574 4.18 27.35 -32.38
N VAL A 575 3.77 27.34 -31.10
CA VAL A 575 3.82 26.16 -30.20
C VAL A 575 3.10 24.95 -30.80
N PHE A 576 2.04 25.17 -31.58
CA PHE A 576 1.24 24.10 -32.18
C PHE A 576 1.66 23.75 -33.62
N LYS A 577 2.61 24.48 -34.22
CA LYS A 577 2.97 24.27 -35.64
C LYS A 577 3.84 23.02 -35.78
N PRO A 578 3.46 22.04 -36.62
CA PRO A 578 4.33 20.93 -36.97
C PRO A 578 5.62 21.44 -37.62
N ASP A 579 6.77 20.90 -37.21
CA ASP A 579 8.04 21.21 -37.85
C ASP A 579 8.02 20.75 -39.31
N LYS A 580 8.25 21.69 -40.24
CA LYS A 580 8.24 21.45 -41.69
C LYS A 580 9.32 20.47 -42.19
N LYS A 581 10.23 20.00 -41.34
CA LYS A 581 11.41 19.23 -41.75
C LYS A 581 11.19 17.74 -41.97
N ASN A 582 10.03 17.17 -41.63
CA ASN A 582 9.77 15.72 -41.75
C ASN A 582 8.32 15.42 -42.21
N ALA A 583 7.79 16.21 -43.15
CA ALA A 583 6.57 15.86 -43.88
C ALA A 583 6.89 14.94 -45.06
#